data_AF-A0A7T1HY23-F1
#
_entry.id   AF-A0A7T1HY23-F1
#
_cell.length_a   1.000
_cell.length_b   1.000
_cell.length_c   1.000
_cell.angle_alpha   90.00
_cell.angle_beta   90.00
_cell.angle_gamma   90.00
#
_symmetry.space_group_name_H-M   'P 1'
#
loop_
_entity.id
_entity.type
_entity.pdbx_description
1 polymer ?
#
loop_
_entity_poly.entity_id
_entity_poly.type
_entity_poly.pdbx_seq_one_letter_code
_entity_poly.pdbx_strand_id
1 'polypeptide(L)'
;MITALALSASTLLERPARAGSTMGAIVRAFCLSAFENEMSQAGRTPPQGMANFACSCVEERLRSGNALESAKRDCRQATARRYPI
;
A
#
# COMPACT_ATOMS: atom_id res chain seq x y z
N MET A 1 -44.83 -14.98 38.39
CA MET A 1 -43.43 -14.52 38.40
C MET A 1 -42.85 -14.76 37.01
N ILE A 2 -42.60 -13.71 36.22
CA ILE A 2 -42.04 -13.80 34.87
C ILE A 2 -40.67 -13.15 34.95
N THR A 3 -39.61 -13.95 34.92
CA THR A 3 -38.21 -13.49 34.98
C THR A 3 -37.80 -12.98 33.60
N ALA A 4 -37.57 -11.67 33.51
CA ALA A 4 -36.98 -11.02 32.34
C ALA A 4 -35.49 -11.40 32.22
N LEU A 5 -35.15 -12.28 31.28
CA LEU A 5 -33.77 -12.49 30.86
C LEU A 5 -33.41 -11.44 29.81
N ALA A 6 -32.89 -10.31 30.30
CA ALA A 6 -32.11 -9.39 29.48
C ALA A 6 -30.72 -10.02 29.26
N LEU A 7 -30.54 -10.72 28.14
CA LEU A 7 -29.22 -11.17 27.71
C LEU A 7 -28.59 -10.10 26.82
N SER A 8 -27.59 -9.45 27.40
CA SER A 8 -26.82 -8.33 26.90
C SER A 8 -26.25 -8.61 25.51
N ALA A 9 -26.62 -7.79 24.54
CA ALA A 9 -25.93 -7.71 23.27
C ALA A 9 -24.54 -7.10 23.53
N SER A 10 -23.53 -7.96 23.70
CA SER A 10 -22.13 -7.55 23.61
C SER A 10 -21.90 -7.05 22.19
N THR A 11 -21.99 -5.73 22.00
CA THR A 11 -21.50 -5.08 20.79
C THR A 11 -20.04 -5.45 20.66
N LEU A 12 -19.72 -6.31 19.69
CA LEU A 12 -18.37 -6.43 19.16
C LEU A 12 -18.02 -5.03 18.64
N LEU A 13 -17.35 -4.23 19.47
CA LEU A 13 -16.71 -3.03 19.02
C LEU A 13 -15.52 -3.52 18.19
N GLU A 14 -15.76 -3.76 16.91
CA GLU A 14 -14.73 -3.89 15.89
C GLU A 14 -13.87 -2.63 15.97
N ARG A 15 -12.80 -2.70 16.77
CA ARG A 15 -11.74 -1.72 16.71
C ARG A 15 -11.23 -1.80 15.27
N PRO A 16 -11.28 -0.70 14.50
CA PRO A 16 -10.56 -0.68 13.24
C PRO A 16 -9.09 -0.89 13.62
N ALA A 17 -8.56 -2.06 13.29
CA ALA A 17 -7.15 -2.33 13.40
C ALA A 17 -6.46 -1.29 12.51
N ARG A 18 -5.87 -0.27 13.12
CA ARG A 18 -4.99 0.68 12.42
C ARG A 18 -3.69 -0.05 12.05
N ALA A 19 -3.79 -1.04 11.17
CA ALA A 19 -2.67 -1.71 10.51
C ALA A 19 -2.06 -0.84 9.38
N GLY A 20 -2.53 0.40 9.23
CA GLY A 20 -2.14 1.29 8.12
C GLY A 20 -0.73 1.88 8.22
N SER A 21 -0.15 1.99 9.42
CA SER A 21 1.12 2.72 9.60
C SER A 21 2.37 1.85 9.49
N THR A 22 2.33 0.60 9.95
CA THR A 22 3.46 -0.34 9.88
C THR A 22 3.51 -1.10 8.56
N MET A 23 2.35 -1.54 8.04
CA MET A 23 2.30 -2.24 6.75
C MET A 23 2.75 -1.35 5.60
N GLY A 24 2.33 -0.08 5.57
CA GLY A 24 2.70 0.87 4.52
C GLY A 24 4.22 1.09 4.44
N ALA A 25 4.88 1.26 5.59
CA ALA A 25 6.33 1.42 5.66
C ALA A 25 7.08 0.17 5.15
N ILE A 26 6.61 -1.03 5.51
CA ILE A 26 7.18 -2.29 5.03
C ILE A 26 7.03 -2.41 3.51
N VAL A 27 5.82 -2.19 2.99
CA VAL A 27 5.57 -2.23 1.55
C VAL A 27 6.45 -1.23 0.80
N ARG A 28 6.60 -0.01 1.32
CA ARG A 28 7.44 1.01 0.72
C ARG A 28 8.91 0.58 0.67
N ALA A 29 9.43 0.02 1.76
CA ALA A 29 10.81 -0.49 1.79
C ALA A 29 11.03 -1.62 0.77
N PHE A 30 10.12 -2.60 0.72
CA PHE A 30 10.16 -3.67 -0.27
C PHE A 30 10.05 -3.15 -1.70
N CYS A 31 9.16 -2.19 -1.95
CA CYS A 31 9.00 -1.58 -3.27
C CYS A 31 10.30 -0.90 -3.72
N LEU A 32 10.96 -0.13 -2.85
CA LEU A 32 12.20 0.56 -3.19
C LEU A 32 13.30 -0.45 -3.57
N SER A 33 13.47 -1.50 -2.78
CA SER A 33 14.45 -2.56 -3.07
C SER A 33 14.15 -3.27 -4.39
N ALA A 34 12.87 -3.62 -4.64
CA ALA A 34 12.46 -4.24 -5.89
C ALA A 34 12.71 -3.32 -7.10
N PHE A 35 12.42 -2.02 -6.96
CA PHE A 35 12.63 -1.03 -8.00
C PHE A 35 14.11 -0.87 -8.35
N GLU A 36 14.98 -0.75 -7.34
CA GLU A 36 16.43 -0.65 -7.55
C GLU A 36 16.98 -1.92 -8.25
N ASN A 37 16.49 -3.09 -7.86
CA ASN A 37 16.86 -4.35 -8.49
C ASN A 37 16.37 -4.46 -9.94
N GLU A 38 15.14 -4.04 -10.25
CA GLU A 38 14.64 -4.00 -11.64
C GLU A 38 15.47 -3.04 -12.50
N MET A 39 15.80 -1.86 -11.98
CA MET A 39 16.60 -0.86 -12.71
C MET A 39 18.04 -1.33 -12.95
N SER A 40 18.65 -1.95 -11.93
CA SER A 40 19.99 -2.55 -12.03
C SER A 40 20.03 -3.66 -13.08
N GLN A 41 19.06 -4.58 -13.07
CA GLN A 41 18.94 -5.64 -14.07
C GLN A 41 18.70 -5.08 -15.49
N ALA A 42 17.99 -3.95 -15.61
CA ALA A 42 17.78 -3.27 -16.87
C ALA A 42 19.01 -2.46 -17.34
N GLY A 43 20.07 -2.36 -16.53
CA GLY A 43 21.22 -1.48 -16.82
C GLY A 43 20.85 0.00 -16.89
N ARG A 44 19.75 0.41 -16.24
CA ARG A 44 19.22 1.78 -16.27
C ARG A 44 19.45 2.46 -14.93
N THR A 45 19.85 3.72 -14.97
CA THR A 45 19.90 4.57 -13.77
C THR A 45 18.62 5.39 -13.68
N PRO A 46 17.77 5.20 -12.66
CA PRO A 46 16.56 5.98 -12.50
C PRO A 46 16.88 7.45 -12.20
N PRO A 47 16.12 8.41 -12.77
CA PRO A 47 16.22 9.81 -12.38
C PRO A 47 15.88 10.00 -10.90
N GLN A 48 16.43 11.07 -10.32
CA GLN A 48 16.21 11.40 -8.91
C GLN A 48 14.71 11.51 -8.60
N GLY A 49 14.27 10.87 -7.53
CA GLY A 49 12.89 10.90 -7.06
C GLY A 49 11.93 9.92 -7.75
N MET A 50 12.36 9.19 -8.79
CA MET A 50 11.51 8.24 -9.51
C MET A 50 11.06 7.07 -8.61
N ALA A 51 12.01 6.41 -7.93
CA ALA A 51 11.73 5.30 -7.03
C ALA A 51 10.78 5.71 -5.89
N ASN A 52 11.04 6.89 -5.29
CA ASN A 52 10.21 7.42 -4.21
C ASN A 52 8.78 7.69 -4.69
N PHE A 53 8.63 8.33 -5.85
CA PHE A 53 7.31 8.60 -6.44
C PHE A 53 6.55 7.30 -6.73
N ALA A 54 7.20 6.34 -7.38
CA ALA A 54 6.58 5.05 -7.72
C ALA A 54 6.11 4.30 -6.47
N CYS A 55 6.97 4.22 -5.45
CA CYS A 55 6.66 3.46 -4.23
C CYS A 55 5.68 4.15 -3.29
N SER A 56 5.71 5.48 -3.19
CA SER A 56 4.67 6.22 -2.46
C SER A 56 3.30 6.08 -3.13
N CYS A 57 3.25 6.03 -4.47
CA CYS A 57 2.00 5.76 -5.18
C CYS A 57 1.44 4.38 -4.82
N VAL A 58 2.27 3.33 -4.82
CA VAL A 58 1.83 1.96 -4.48
C VAL A 58 1.32 1.89 -3.04
N GLU A 59 2.05 2.48 -2.10
CA GLU A 59 1.66 2.56 -0.69
C GLU A 59 0.28 3.22 -0.54
N GLU A 60 0.06 4.35 -1.22
CA GLU A 60 -1.19 5.08 -1.15
C GLU A 60 -2.38 4.33 -1.77
N ARG A 61 -2.16 3.63 -2.89
CA ARG A 61 -3.20 2.80 -3.51
C ARG A 61 -3.61 1.64 -2.61
N LEU A 62 -2.65 0.96 -2.01
CA LEU A 62 -2.93 -0.12 -1.05
C LEU A 62 -3.65 0.40 0.20
N ARG A 63 -3.23 1.55 0.72
CA ARG A 63 -3.89 2.23 1.85
C ARG A 63 -5.33 2.61 1.52
N SER A 64 -5.60 2.91 0.24
CA SER A 64 -6.93 3.22 -0.29
C SER A 64 -7.75 1.96 -0.61
N GLY A 65 -7.27 0.77 -0.26
CA GLY A 65 -7.98 -0.50 -0.46
C GLY A 65 -7.85 -1.12 -1.85
N ASN A 66 -6.95 -0.62 -2.70
CA ASN A 66 -6.73 -1.21 -4.02
C ASN A 66 -5.96 -2.52 -3.90
N ALA A 67 -6.26 -3.48 -4.78
CA ALA A 67 -5.47 -4.69 -4.93
C ALA A 67 -4.04 -4.38 -5.41
N LEU A 68 -3.06 -5.17 -4.95
CA LEU A 68 -1.64 -4.96 -5.24
C LEU A 68 -1.34 -4.86 -6.74
N GLU A 69 -1.88 -5.77 -7.56
CA GLU A 69 -1.61 -5.76 -9.00
C GLU A 69 -2.22 -4.54 -9.70
N SER A 70 -3.39 -4.07 -9.26
CA SER A 70 -3.96 -2.82 -9.75
C SER A 70 -3.12 -1.61 -9.34
N ALA A 71 -2.70 -1.55 -8.07
CA ALA A 71 -1.81 -0.50 -7.58
C ALA A 71 -0.50 -0.44 -8.38
N LYS A 72 0.15 -1.58 -8.61
CA LYS A 72 1.39 -1.68 -9.40
C LYS A 72 1.20 -1.15 -10.82
N ARG A 73 0.17 -1.63 -11.52
CA ARG A 73 -0.10 -1.21 -12.91
C ARG A 73 -0.34 0.29 -13.01
N ASP A 74 -1.22 0.82 -12.16
CA ASP A 74 -1.61 2.23 -12.22
C ASP A 74 -0.43 3.15 -11.85
N CYS A 75 0.35 2.76 -10.84
CA CYS A 75 1.54 3.51 -10.43
C CYS A 75 2.70 3.41 -11.42
N ARG A 76 2.87 2.28 -12.11
CA ARG A 76 3.83 2.17 -13.24
C ARG A 76 3.42 3.13 -14.36
N GLN A 77 2.15 3.18 -14.72
CA GLN A 77 1.66 4.10 -15.75
C GLN A 77 1.85 5.58 -15.34
N ALA A 78 1.52 5.93 -14.10
CA ALA A 78 1.73 7.27 -13.57
C ALA A 78 3.22 7.66 -13.55
N THR A 79 4.09 6.71 -13.18
CA THR A 79 5.55 6.92 -13.15
C THR A 79 6.11 7.12 -14.55
N ALA A 80 5.69 6.29 -15.53
CA ALA A 80 6.12 6.43 -16.92
C ALA A 80 5.71 7.77 -17.55
N ARG A 81 4.53 8.29 -17.18
CA ARG A 81 4.09 9.63 -17.62
C ARG A 81 4.93 10.76 -17.02
N ARG A 82 5.38 10.59 -15.77
CA ARG A 82 6.14 11.62 -15.04
C ARG A 82 7.64 11.59 -15.32
N TYR A 83 8.18 10.40 -15.59
CA TYR A 83 9.60 10.15 -15.81
C TYR A 83 9.77 9.33 -17.10
N PRO A 84 9.69 9.96 -18.27
CA PRO A 84 9.97 9.30 -19.55
C PRO A 84 11.47 8.95 -19.63
N ILE A 85 11.80 7.65 -19.66
CA ILE A 85 13.16 7.09 -19.70
C ILE A 85 13.32 5.93 -20.69
#